data_AF-A0A7X8ZR28-F1
#
_entry.id   AF-A0A7X8ZR28-F1
#
_cell.length_a   1.000
_cell.length_b   1.000
_cell.length_c   1.000
_cell.angle_alpha   90.00
_cell.angle_beta   90.00
_cell.angle_gamma   90.00
#
_symmetry.space_group_name_H-M   'P 1'
#
loop_
_entity.id
_entity.type
_entity.pdbx_description
1 polymer ?
#
loop_
_entity_poly.entity_id
_entity_poly.type
_entity_poly.pdbx_seq_one_letter_code
_entity_poly.pdbx_strand_id
1 'polypeptide(L)'
;QTDMRILRRLSRDVFHRGSTAISTIDFWPMIAASEAKIIPEYLKNADFYVNSALDYEYSVIVPKAREQIKISLKLYEEGKLPTSSHVKPGVYYADLERALKESRRLLKACNEVPRIDPIVVPADSILQEFI
;
A
#
# COMPACT_ATOMS: atom_id res chain seq x y z
N GLN A 1 3.78 -2.88 11.62
CA GLN A 1 4.55 -1.78 10.97
C GLN A 1 4.63 -1.96 9.45
N THR A 2 5.03 -3.14 8.93
CA THR A 2 5.12 -3.41 7.47
C THR A 2 3.79 -3.21 6.73
N ASP A 3 2.69 -3.77 7.24
CA ASP A 3 1.37 -3.65 6.60
C ASP A 3 0.92 -2.19 6.44
N MET A 4 1.14 -1.36 7.46
CA MET A 4 0.79 0.07 7.37
C MET A 4 1.59 0.79 6.28
N ARG A 5 2.87 0.43 6.08
CA ARG A 5 3.69 0.98 4.99
C ARG A 5 3.16 0.56 3.62
N ILE A 6 2.71 -0.69 3.49
CA ILE A 6 2.05 -1.18 2.26
C ILE A 6 0.76 -0.39 2.02
N LEU A 7 -0.10 -0.26 3.01
CA LEU A 7 -1.41 0.41 2.88
C LEU A 7 -1.27 1.91 2.58
N ARG A 8 -0.32 2.61 3.21
CA ARG A 8 0.04 4.01 2.87
C ARG A 8 0.44 4.13 1.39
N ARG A 9 1.36 3.27 0.95
CA ARG A 9 1.87 3.31 -0.42
C ARG A 9 0.79 2.97 -1.43
N LEU A 10 -0.03 1.98 -1.13
CA LEU A 10 -1.20 1.58 -1.91
C LEU A 10 -2.17 2.75 -2.06
N SER A 11 -2.55 3.40 -0.96
CA SER A 11 -3.47 4.55 -0.99
C SER A 11 -2.92 5.64 -1.91
N ARG A 12 -1.66 6.05 -1.67
CA ARG A 12 -1.00 7.07 -2.50
C ARG A 12 -0.92 6.68 -3.97
N ASP A 13 -0.45 5.48 -4.29
CA ASP A 13 -0.20 5.03 -5.67
C ASP A 13 -1.52 4.85 -6.43
N VAL A 14 -2.61 4.49 -5.75
CA VAL A 14 -3.96 4.44 -6.36
C VAL A 14 -4.50 5.84 -6.64
N PHE A 15 -4.52 6.73 -5.65
CA PHE A 15 -5.16 8.05 -5.79
C PHE A 15 -4.35 9.04 -6.65
N HIS A 16 -3.02 8.93 -6.64
CA HIS A 16 -2.15 9.92 -7.30
C HIS A 16 -1.43 9.40 -8.55
N ARG A 17 -1.32 8.08 -8.73
CA ARG A 17 -0.52 7.48 -9.81
C ARG A 17 -1.31 6.52 -10.70
N GLY A 18 -2.62 6.41 -10.51
CA GLY A 18 -3.49 5.55 -11.33
C GLY A 18 -3.12 4.06 -11.29
N SER A 19 -2.40 3.61 -10.26
CA SER A 19 -2.01 2.21 -10.10
C SER A 19 -3.11 1.43 -9.38
N THR A 20 -3.19 0.11 -9.56
CA THR A 20 -4.11 -0.72 -8.76
C THR A 20 -3.50 -1.15 -7.44
N ALA A 21 -4.35 -1.56 -6.50
CA ALA A 21 -3.90 -2.05 -5.21
C ALA A 21 -3.01 -3.29 -5.35
N ILE A 22 -3.43 -4.24 -6.19
CA ILE A 22 -2.69 -5.48 -6.46
C ILE A 22 -1.30 -5.16 -7.05
N SER A 23 -1.19 -4.18 -7.95
CA SER A 23 0.10 -3.76 -8.53
C SER A 23 1.08 -3.26 -7.48
N THR A 24 0.59 -2.53 -6.48
CA THR A 24 1.44 -2.05 -5.37
C THR A 24 1.86 -3.19 -4.46
N ILE A 25 0.94 -4.11 -4.14
CA ILE A 25 1.20 -5.27 -3.29
C ILE A 25 2.20 -6.23 -3.96
N ASP A 26 2.07 -6.45 -5.26
CA ASP A 26 2.98 -7.26 -6.04
C ASP A 26 4.41 -6.69 -6.04
N PHE A 27 4.53 -5.37 -6.12
CA PHE A 27 5.82 -4.70 -6.13
C PHE A 27 6.53 -4.70 -4.76
N TRP A 28 5.77 -4.84 -3.66
CA TRP A 28 6.28 -4.69 -2.30
C TRP A 28 7.52 -5.54 -1.96
N PRO A 29 7.59 -6.83 -2.32
CA PRO A 29 8.73 -7.65 -1.89
C PRO A 29 10.05 -7.28 -2.55
N MET A 30 10.02 -6.64 -3.73
CA MET A 30 11.20 -6.06 -4.35
C MET A 30 11.74 -4.88 -3.52
N ILE A 31 10.84 -4.03 -3.04
CA ILE A 31 11.20 -2.92 -2.14
C ILE A 31 11.77 -3.49 -0.84
N ALA A 32 11.08 -4.44 -0.21
CA ALA A 32 11.50 -5.04 1.05
C ALA A 32 12.90 -5.70 0.94
N ALA A 33 13.17 -6.40 -0.16
CA ALA A 33 14.49 -7.01 -0.40
C ALA A 33 15.59 -5.94 -0.58
N SER A 34 15.29 -4.88 -1.33
CA SER A 34 16.22 -3.77 -1.53
C SER A 34 16.51 -3.03 -0.23
N GLU A 35 15.48 -2.78 0.56
CA GLU A 35 15.57 -2.17 1.89
C GLU A 35 16.40 -3.02 2.85
N ALA A 36 16.16 -4.34 2.90
CA ALA A 36 16.91 -5.25 3.76
C ALA A 36 18.40 -5.28 3.45
N LYS A 37 18.78 -5.04 2.18
CA LYS A 37 20.18 -4.98 1.76
C LYS A 37 20.85 -3.65 2.12
N ILE A 38 20.13 -2.55 2.00
CA ILE A 38 20.71 -1.20 2.05
C ILE A 38 20.54 -0.57 3.44
N ILE A 39 19.33 -0.61 4.01
CA ILE A 39 18.98 0.15 5.23
C ILE A 39 19.92 -0.17 6.41
N PRO A 40 20.21 -1.45 6.77
CA PRO A 40 20.97 -1.74 7.98
C PRO A 40 22.37 -1.10 8.04
N GLU A 41 23.05 -0.99 6.89
CA GLU A 41 24.38 -0.38 6.81
C GLU A 41 24.32 1.12 7.07
N TYR A 42 23.37 1.82 6.46
CA TYR A 42 23.15 3.25 6.70
C TYR A 42 22.68 3.52 8.13
N LEU A 43 21.83 2.64 8.69
CA LEU A 43 21.38 2.80 10.06
C LEU A 43 22.57 2.73 11.02
N LYS A 44 23.46 1.74 10.89
CA LYS A 44 24.62 1.57 11.79
C LYS A 44 25.49 2.83 11.92
N ASN A 45 25.55 3.65 10.88
CA ASN A 45 26.35 4.88 10.86
C ASN A 45 25.54 6.15 11.20
N ALA A 46 24.25 6.03 11.51
CA ALA A 46 23.39 7.17 11.80
C ALA A 46 23.43 7.55 13.27
N ASP A 47 23.57 8.84 13.55
CA ASP A 47 23.51 9.39 14.91
C ASP A 47 22.09 9.35 15.49
N PHE A 48 21.07 9.49 14.63
CA PHE A 48 19.66 9.56 15.04
C PHE A 48 18.74 8.84 14.04
N TYR A 49 17.64 8.31 14.55
CA TYR A 49 16.57 7.69 13.79
C TYR A 49 15.24 8.41 14.04
N VAL A 50 14.48 8.65 12.98
CA VAL A 50 13.14 9.25 13.08
C VAL A 50 12.12 8.29 12.47
N ASN A 51 11.08 7.98 13.23
CA ASN A 51 9.94 7.19 12.76
C ASN A 51 8.78 8.13 12.44
N SER A 52 8.37 8.17 11.17
CA SER A 52 7.23 8.96 10.69
C SER A 52 5.88 8.24 10.78
N ALA A 53 5.78 7.19 11.61
CA ALA A 53 4.50 6.55 11.92
C ALA A 53 3.58 7.52 12.69
N LEU A 54 2.29 7.55 12.32
CA LEU A 54 1.29 8.42 12.93
C LEU A 54 0.12 7.56 13.39
N ASP A 55 -0.17 7.47 14.69
CA ASP A 55 -1.16 6.49 15.19
C ASP A 55 -2.60 6.75 14.68
N TYR A 56 -2.95 8.00 14.41
CA TYR A 56 -4.29 8.36 13.94
C TYR A 56 -4.52 8.05 12.46
N GLU A 57 -3.48 7.70 11.71
CA GLU A 57 -3.61 7.43 10.27
C GLU A 57 -4.33 6.12 9.96
N TYR A 58 -4.33 5.16 10.90
CA TYR A 58 -4.90 3.83 10.70
C TYR A 58 -6.38 3.96 10.33
N SER A 59 -7.12 4.77 11.09
CA SER A 59 -8.56 4.98 10.91
C SER A 59 -8.93 5.71 9.61
N VAL A 60 -7.96 6.32 8.93
CA VAL A 60 -8.15 7.07 7.68
C VAL A 60 -7.69 6.25 6.47
N ILE A 61 -6.45 5.75 6.52
CA ILE A 61 -5.80 5.07 5.40
C ILE A 61 -6.31 3.64 5.26
N VAL A 62 -6.48 2.89 6.36
CA VAL A 62 -6.87 1.48 6.31
C VAL A 62 -8.23 1.30 5.60
N PRO A 63 -9.30 2.06 5.94
CA PRO A 63 -10.57 1.93 5.22
C PRO A 63 -10.46 2.28 3.73
N LYS A 64 -9.68 3.30 3.37
CA LYS A 64 -9.47 3.68 1.95
C LYS A 64 -8.74 2.58 1.18
N ALA A 65 -7.61 2.12 1.71
CA ALA A 65 -6.84 1.03 1.11
C ALA A 65 -7.67 -0.25 0.99
N ARG A 66 -8.48 -0.57 2.01
CA ARG A 66 -9.41 -1.71 2.01
C ARG A 66 -10.36 -1.68 0.82
N GLU A 67 -11.01 -0.55 0.57
CA GLU A 67 -11.94 -0.44 -0.57
C GLU A 67 -11.20 -0.60 -1.91
N GLN A 68 -9.99 -0.06 -2.04
CA GLN A 68 -9.19 -0.23 -3.26
C GLN A 68 -8.71 -1.67 -3.48
N ILE A 69 -8.43 -2.41 -2.40
CA ILE A 69 -8.14 -3.84 -2.46
C ILE A 69 -9.37 -4.60 -2.97
N LYS A 70 -10.56 -4.32 -2.44
CA LYS A 70 -11.82 -4.94 -2.91
C LYS A 70 -12.07 -4.66 -4.40
N ILE A 71 -11.91 -3.40 -4.82
CA ILE A 71 -12.07 -3.01 -6.23
C ILE A 71 -11.09 -3.79 -7.11
N SER A 72 -9.82 -3.88 -6.73
CA SER A 72 -8.81 -4.59 -7.52
C SER A 72 -9.07 -6.10 -7.59
N LEU A 73 -9.51 -6.72 -6.49
CA LEU A 73 -9.89 -8.13 -6.46
C LEU A 73 -11.11 -8.40 -7.36
N LYS A 74 -12.12 -7.52 -7.33
CA LYS A 74 -13.28 -7.62 -8.22
C LYS A 74 -12.88 -7.49 -9.70
N LEU A 75 -12.00 -6.54 -10.02
CA LEU A 75 -11.48 -6.39 -11.39
C LEU A 75 -10.73 -7.64 -11.86
N TYR A 76 -9.99 -8.30 -10.96
CA TYR A 76 -9.35 -9.57 -11.24
C TYR A 76 -10.38 -10.68 -11.52
N GLU A 77 -11.41 -10.82 -10.69
CA GLU A 77 -12.48 -11.82 -10.88
C GLU A 77 -13.23 -11.61 -12.20
N GLU A 78 -13.41 -10.37 -12.63
CA GLU A 78 -14.01 -10.02 -13.93
C GLU A 78 -13.04 -10.16 -15.12
N GLY A 79 -11.76 -10.47 -14.89
CA GLY A 79 -10.74 -10.53 -15.95
C GLY A 79 -10.35 -9.16 -16.52
N LYS A 80 -10.66 -8.06 -15.82
CA LYS A 80 -10.44 -6.66 -16.23
C LYS A 80 -9.33 -5.97 -15.44
N LEU A 81 -8.50 -6.73 -14.73
CA LEU A 81 -7.40 -6.16 -13.97
C LEU A 81 -6.39 -5.49 -14.93
N PRO A 82 -6.13 -4.17 -14.81
CA PRO A 82 -5.19 -3.49 -15.68
C PRO A 82 -3.75 -3.93 -15.39
N THR A 83 -2.87 -3.75 -16.36
CA THR A 83 -1.43 -4.01 -16.23
C THR A 83 -0.82 -3.21 -15.08
N SER A 84 0.12 -3.82 -14.36
CA SER A 84 0.92 -3.09 -13.37
C SER A 84 1.80 -2.04 -14.04
N SER A 85 1.72 -0.81 -13.55
CA SER A 85 2.59 0.32 -13.91
C SER A 85 4.06 0.10 -13.50
N HIS A 86 4.35 -0.89 -12.66
CA HIS A 86 5.66 -1.13 -12.07
C HIS A 86 6.49 -2.19 -12.80
N VAL A 87 6.03 -2.66 -13.96
CA VAL A 87 6.62 -3.81 -14.65
C VAL A 87 7.05 -3.43 -16.07
N LYS A 88 8.08 -4.13 -16.59
CA LYS A 88 8.57 -3.96 -17.97
C LYS A 88 7.45 -4.23 -19.00
N PRO A 89 7.48 -3.56 -20.16
CA PRO A 89 6.56 -3.85 -21.26
C PRO A 89 6.51 -5.35 -21.58
N GLY A 90 5.31 -5.93 -21.61
CA GLY A 90 5.08 -7.36 -21.88
C GLY A 90 4.96 -8.27 -20.64
N VAL A 91 5.23 -7.77 -19.43
CA VAL A 91 4.97 -8.50 -18.18
C VAL A 91 3.92 -7.74 -17.38
N TYR A 92 2.83 -8.42 -17.03
CA TYR A 92 1.65 -7.81 -16.41
C TYR A 92 1.81 -7.61 -14.91
N TYR A 93 2.42 -8.60 -14.24
CA TYR A 93 2.68 -8.68 -12.80
C TYR A 93 3.95 -9.53 -12.58
N ALA A 94 4.71 -9.25 -11.52
CA ALA A 94 5.88 -10.04 -11.15
C ALA A 94 5.49 -11.41 -10.56
N ASP A 95 4.56 -11.42 -9.61
CA ASP A 95 3.98 -12.63 -9.03
C ASP A 95 2.53 -12.37 -8.60
N LEU A 96 1.60 -12.54 -9.55
CA LEU A 96 0.18 -12.24 -9.35
C LEU A 96 -0.46 -13.13 -8.27
N GLU A 97 -0.16 -14.41 -8.24
CA GLU A 97 -0.74 -15.35 -7.26
C GLU A 97 -0.39 -14.95 -5.83
N ARG A 98 0.89 -14.63 -5.59
CA ARG A 98 1.31 -14.10 -4.29
C ARG A 98 0.66 -12.77 -3.98
N ALA A 99 0.57 -11.86 -4.95
CA ALA A 99 -0.08 -10.57 -4.75
C ALA A 99 -1.56 -10.70 -4.39
N LEU A 100 -2.28 -11.63 -5.00
CA LEU A 100 -3.68 -11.94 -4.67
C LEU A 100 -3.81 -12.55 -3.28
N LYS A 101 -2.93 -13.49 -2.91
CA LYS A 101 -2.89 -14.07 -1.57
C LYS A 101 -2.67 -13.01 -0.50
N GLU A 102 -1.69 -12.13 -0.71
CA GLU A 102 -1.40 -11.02 0.22
C GLU A 102 -2.53 -9.98 0.25
N SER A 103 -3.15 -9.69 -0.90
CA SER A 103 -4.32 -8.80 -0.97
C SER A 103 -5.46 -9.33 -0.11
N ARG A 104 -5.77 -10.63 -0.17
CA ARG A 104 -6.79 -11.27 0.66
C ARG A 104 -6.42 -11.25 2.15
N ARG A 105 -5.15 -11.48 2.49
CA ARG A 105 -4.65 -11.39 3.87
C ARG A 105 -4.83 -9.97 4.43
N LEU A 106 -4.38 -8.96 3.68
CA LEU A 106 -4.50 -7.55 4.06
C LEU A 106 -5.97 -7.14 4.18
N LEU A 107 -6.81 -7.52 3.22
CA LEU A 107 -8.24 -7.25 3.27
C LEU A 107 -8.89 -7.80 4.55
N LYS A 108 -8.56 -9.04 4.93
CA LYS A 108 -9.04 -9.63 6.19
C LYS A 108 -8.61 -8.79 7.40
N ALA A 109 -7.34 -8.41 7.49
CA ALA A 109 -6.83 -7.58 8.58
C ALA A 109 -7.49 -6.18 8.61
N CYS A 110 -7.76 -5.58 7.45
CA CYS A 110 -8.37 -4.26 7.36
C CYS A 110 -9.86 -4.23 7.72
N ASN A 111 -10.55 -5.39 7.73
CA ASN A 111 -11.97 -5.46 8.08
C ASN A 111 -12.22 -5.20 9.57
N GLU A 112 -11.21 -5.39 10.42
CA GLU A 112 -11.31 -5.18 11.87
C GLU A 112 -11.15 -3.71 12.28
N VAL A 113 -10.70 -2.86 11.36
CA VAL A 113 -10.40 -1.44 11.65
C VAL A 113 -11.64 -0.57 11.39
N PRO A 114 -12.06 0.27 12.37
CA PRO A 114 -13.18 1.16 12.21
C PRO A 114 -12.90 2.22 11.14
N ARG A 115 -13.95 2.66 10.46
CA ARG A 115 -13.87 3.71 9.44
C ARG A 115 -14.15 5.07 10.06
N ILE A 116 -13.24 6.01 9.85
CA ILE A 116 -13.48 7.43 10.09
C ILE A 116 -13.74 8.13 8.75
N ASP A 117 -14.65 9.10 8.73
CA ASP A 117 -14.94 9.88 7.55
C ASP A 117 -13.80 10.88 7.26
N PRO A 118 -13.27 10.97 6.03
CA PRO A 118 -12.20 11.93 5.70
C PRO A 118 -12.52 13.39 6.03
N ILE A 119 -13.80 13.78 6.19
CA ILE A 119 -14.19 15.14 6.58
C ILE A 119 -13.57 15.59 7.90
N VAL A 120 -13.19 14.66 8.79
CA VAL A 120 -12.54 15.02 10.05
C VAL A 120 -11.03 15.26 9.91
N VAL A 121 -10.46 15.01 8.73
CA VAL A 121 -9.04 15.25 8.45
C VAL A 121 -8.88 16.72 8.04
N PRO A 122 -8.13 17.54 8.82
CA PRO A 122 -7.89 18.94 8.48
C PRO A 122 -7.25 19.09 7.09
N ALA A 123 -7.56 20.19 6.39
CA ALA A 123 -7.05 20.45 5.04
C ALA A 123 -5.52 20.66 4.99
N ASP A 124 -4.91 21.03 6.11
CA ASP A 124 -3.48 21.21 6.31
C ASP A 124 -2.78 19.97 6.90
N SER A 125 -3.52 18.86 7.06
CA SER A 125 -2.96 17.60 7.57
C SER A 125 -2.05 16.91 6.55
N ILE A 126 -0.93 16.35 7.01
CA ILE A 126 -0.07 15.48 6.19
C ILE A 126 -0.82 14.25 5.65
N LEU A 127 -1.95 13.86 6.27
CA LEU A 127 -2.77 12.77 5.75
C LEU A 127 -3.39 13.05 4.39
N GLN A 128 -3.50 14.32 3.99
CA GLN A 128 -3.99 14.76 2.69
C GLN A 128 -3.19 14.15 1.52
N GLU A 129 -1.91 13.81 1.72
CA GLU A 129 -1.09 13.15 0.71
C GLU A 129 -1.51 11.71 0.37
N PHE A 130 -2.34 11.09 1.23
CA PHE A 130 -2.74 9.69 1.09
C PHE A 130 -4.22 9.51 0.75
N ILE A 131 -5.02 10.58 0.76
CA ILE A 131 -6.48 10.52 0.62
C ILE A 131 -7.00 10.99 -0.73
#